data_AF-A0A7S1QB55-F1
#
_entry.id   AF-A0A7S1QB55-F1
#
_cell.length_a   1.000
_cell.length_b   1.000
_cell.length_c   1.000
_cell.angle_alpha   90.00
_cell.angle_beta   90.00
_cell.angle_gamma   90.00
#
_symmetry.space_group_name_H-M   'P 1'
#
loop_
_entity.id
_entity.type
_entity.pdbx_description
1 polymer ?
#
loop_
_entity_poly.entity_id
_entity_poly.type
_entity_poly.pdbx_seq_one_letter_code
_entity_poly.pdbx_strand_id
1 'polypeptide(L)'
;MSATKSFPFRSMLSGACFAAGWALFIDRVAVASMHADADVHPNFIAWIPGIACTVAFALIALTKASDFATREPHEVGTQAATLAIGWALTFAASCMSLMLLMLRYGPNHHRELSSLGAGIVLQTCFIAFASVLTWARETADGSTFDSVPRL
;
A
#
# COMPACT_ATOMS: atom_id res chain seq x y z
N MET A 1 15.66 -23.69 -26.29
CA MET A 1 14.59 -23.59 -25.27
C MET A 1 15.16 -22.85 -24.07
N SER A 2 15.12 -21.51 -24.09
CA SER A 2 15.65 -20.68 -23.01
C SER A 2 14.48 -20.12 -22.22
N ALA A 3 14.22 -20.69 -21.04
CA ALA A 3 13.27 -20.15 -20.09
C ALA A 3 13.90 -18.91 -19.43
N THR A 4 13.67 -17.74 -20.04
CA THR A 4 13.98 -16.46 -19.41
C THR A 4 13.09 -16.30 -18.18
N LYS A 5 13.65 -16.59 -17.00
CA LYS A 5 13.05 -16.28 -15.69
C LYS A 5 12.64 -14.80 -15.69
N SER A 6 11.35 -14.51 -15.71
CA SER A 6 10.87 -13.15 -15.50
C SER A 6 11.35 -12.67 -14.13
N PHE A 7 11.90 -11.46 -14.10
CA PHE A 7 12.68 -10.94 -12.99
C PHE A 7 11.89 -10.92 -11.66
N PRO A 8 12.38 -11.54 -10.56
CA PRO A 8 11.79 -11.39 -9.22
C PRO A 8 11.92 -9.96 -8.66
N PHE A 9 12.60 -9.08 -9.38
CA PHE A 9 12.89 -7.70 -8.99
C PHE A 9 11.66 -6.88 -8.61
N ARG A 10 10.55 -6.96 -9.37
CA ARG A 10 9.34 -6.18 -9.06
C ARG A 10 8.67 -6.63 -7.75
N SER A 11 8.68 -7.94 -7.49
CA SER A 11 8.14 -8.50 -6.24
C SER A 11 9.02 -8.13 -5.06
N MET A 12 10.35 -8.23 -5.21
CA MET A 12 11.31 -7.77 -4.19
C MET A 12 11.17 -6.28 -3.91
N LEU A 13 11.03 -5.46 -4.96
CA LEU A 13 10.86 -4.01 -4.82
C LEU A 13 9.54 -3.65 -4.15
N SER A 14 8.44 -4.31 -4.53
CA SER A 14 7.14 -4.14 -3.87
C SER A 14 7.21 -4.48 -2.38
N GLY A 15 7.78 -5.64 -2.04
CA GLY A 15 7.98 -6.05 -0.64
C GLY A 15 8.90 -5.09 0.12
N ALA A 16 9.97 -4.61 -0.52
CA ALA A 16 10.88 -3.63 0.06
C ALA A 16 10.18 -2.29 0.33
N CYS A 17 9.35 -1.80 -0.59
CA CYS A 17 8.56 -0.58 -0.40
C CYS A 17 7.55 -0.73 0.74
N PHE A 18 6.86 -1.87 0.81
CA PHE A 18 5.93 -2.18 1.90
C PHE A 18 6.64 -2.18 3.27
N ALA A 19 7.77 -2.89 3.37
CA ALA A 19 8.56 -2.96 4.58
C ALA A 19 9.14 -1.59 4.97
N ALA A 20 9.66 -0.83 3.99
CA ALA A 20 10.20 0.51 4.21
C ALA A 20 9.13 1.47 4.75
N GLY A 21 7.90 1.42 4.22
CA GLY A 21 6.79 2.23 4.71
C GLY A 21 6.52 2.01 6.21
N TRP A 22 6.46 0.75 6.64
CA TRP A 22 6.28 0.40 8.05
C TRP A 22 7.49 0.74 8.92
N ALA A 23 8.71 0.46 8.45
CA ALA A 23 9.93 0.78 9.19
C ALA A 23 10.07 2.28 9.45
N LEU A 24 9.82 3.12 8.43
CA LEU A 24 9.85 4.57 8.56
C LEU A 24 8.80 5.07 9.56
N PHE A 25 7.60 4.51 9.54
CA PHE A 25 6.55 4.89 10.50
C PHE A 25 6.93 4.51 11.94
N ILE A 26 7.39 3.28 12.15
CA ILE A 26 7.78 2.78 13.48
C ILE A 26 8.93 3.61 14.06
N ASP A 27 9.92 3.98 13.24
CA ASP A 27 11.01 4.88 13.65
C ASP A 27 10.47 6.23 14.15
N ARG A 28 9.53 6.83 13.40
CA ARG A 28 8.90 8.11 13.80
C ARG A 28 8.05 7.99 15.04
N VAL A 29 7.36 6.86 15.23
CA VAL A 29 6.63 6.55 16.47
C VAL A 29 7.60 6.47 17.64
N ALA A 30 8.73 5.78 17.50
CA ALA A 30 9.73 5.65 18.55
C ALA A 30 10.33 7.01 18.94
N VAL A 31 10.70 7.84 17.96
CA VAL A 31 11.21 9.20 18.20
C VAL A 31 10.16 10.06 18.91
N ALA A 32 8.90 10.03 18.45
CA ALA A 32 7.82 10.76 19.09
C ALA A 32 7.57 10.28 20.53
N SER A 33 7.63 8.98 20.80
CA SER A 33 7.48 8.41 22.15
C SER A 33 8.62 8.76 23.10
N MET A 34 9.84 8.97 22.60
CA MET A 34 11.00 9.36 23.42
C MET A 34 10.98 10.84 23.82
N HIS A 35 10.32 11.70 23.02
CA HIS A 35 10.32 13.16 23.20
C HIS A 35 8.93 13.70 23.59
N ALA A 36 7.94 12.82 23.77
CA ALA A 36 6.62 13.20 24.22
C ALA A 36 6.63 13.41 25.74
N ASP A 37 6.36 14.65 26.16
CA ASP A 37 5.78 14.89 27.48
C ASP A 37 4.46 14.09 27.61
N ALA A 38 4.05 13.79 28.85
CA ALA A 38 3.01 12.82 29.21
C ALA A 38 1.66 12.96 28.45
N ASP A 39 1.37 14.12 27.85
CA ASP A 39 0.13 14.38 27.10
C ASP A 39 0.19 14.06 25.59
N VAL A 40 1.36 13.69 25.05
CA VAL A 40 1.60 13.66 23.60
C VAL A 40 2.02 12.28 23.10
N HIS A 41 1.35 11.22 23.56
CA HIS A 41 1.65 9.87 23.07
C HIS A 41 1.00 9.59 21.70
N PRO A 42 1.66 8.83 20.82
CA PRO A 42 1.08 8.40 19.54
C PRO A 42 -0.18 7.55 19.80
N ASN A 43 -1.33 8.13 19.48
CA ASN A 43 -2.64 7.48 19.66
C ASN A 43 -2.86 6.43 18.55
N PHE A 44 -3.70 5.42 18.83
CA PHE A 44 -4.13 4.39 17.87
C PHE A 44 -4.60 4.98 16.53
N ILE A 45 -5.19 6.18 16.55
CA ILE A 45 -5.61 6.91 15.35
C ILE A 45 -4.48 7.10 14.33
N ALA A 46 -3.23 7.27 14.78
CA ALA A 46 -2.06 7.41 13.90
C ALA A 46 -1.77 6.15 13.08
N TRP A 47 -2.22 4.97 13.54
CA TRP A 47 -1.99 3.68 12.89
C TRP A 47 -3.02 3.36 11.81
N ILE A 48 -4.21 3.99 11.87
CA ILE A 48 -5.33 3.69 10.99
C ILE A 48 -4.97 3.81 9.50
N PRO A 49 -4.30 4.88 9.02
CA PRO A 49 -3.96 4.99 7.60
C PRO A 49 -3.03 3.88 7.11
N GLY A 50 -2.02 3.51 7.90
CA GLY A 50 -1.08 2.44 7.56
C GLY A 50 -1.76 1.07 7.50
N ILE A 51 -2.64 0.78 8.45
CA ILE A 51 -3.44 -0.46 8.48
C ILE A 51 -4.39 -0.51 7.28
N ALA A 52 -5.12 0.57 7.00
CA ALA A 52 -6.02 0.65 5.85
C ALA A 52 -5.28 0.45 4.52
N CYS A 53 -4.11 1.08 4.35
CA CYS A 53 -3.25 0.86 3.19
C CYS A 53 -2.74 -0.59 3.10
N THR A 54 -2.46 -1.25 4.23
CA THR A 54 -2.02 -2.66 4.25
C THR A 54 -3.14 -3.61 3.82
N VAL A 55 -4.36 -3.38 4.29
CA VAL A 55 -5.54 -4.13 3.84
C VAL A 55 -5.76 -3.91 2.34
N ALA A 56 -5.65 -2.65 1.88
CA ALA A 56 -5.77 -2.31 0.47
C ALA A 56 -4.74 -3.03 -0.40
N PHE A 57 -3.48 -3.05 0.04
CA PHE A 57 -2.40 -3.80 -0.61
C PHE A 57 -2.72 -5.30 -0.70
N ALA A 58 -3.23 -5.89 0.39
CA ALA A 58 -3.60 -7.31 0.40
C ALA A 58 -4.72 -7.61 -0.60
N LEU A 59 -5.77 -6.77 -0.68
CA LEU A 59 -6.85 -6.93 -1.65
C LEU A 59 -6.32 -6.91 -3.10
N ILE A 60 -5.44 -5.95 -3.41
CA ILE A 60 -4.83 -5.82 -4.74
C ILE A 60 -3.90 -7.02 -5.03
N ALA A 61 -3.15 -7.50 -4.04
CA ALA A 61 -2.25 -8.63 -4.20
C ALA A 61 -2.98 -9.97 -4.39
N LEU A 62 -4.21 -10.10 -3.88
CA LEU A 62 -5.04 -11.30 -4.03
C LEU A 62 -5.69 -11.38 -5.42
N THR A 63 -5.85 -10.27 -6.12
CA THR A 63 -6.42 -10.23 -7.47
C THR A 63 -5.37 -10.55 -8.52
N LYS A 64 -5.65 -11.53 -9.39
CA LYS A 64 -4.76 -11.96 -10.48
C LYS A 64 -5.33 -11.51 -11.83
N ALA A 65 -4.47 -10.97 -12.70
CA ALA A 65 -4.89 -10.55 -14.03
C ALA A 65 -5.38 -11.73 -14.91
N SER A 66 -4.83 -12.93 -14.69
CA SER A 66 -5.21 -14.16 -15.41
C SER A 66 -6.66 -14.60 -15.18
N ASP A 67 -7.21 -14.25 -14.01
CA ASP A 67 -8.52 -14.73 -13.60
C ASP A 67 -9.64 -13.99 -14.33
N PHE A 68 -9.37 -12.78 -14.84
CA PHE A 68 -10.31 -12.04 -15.71
C PHE A 68 -10.52 -12.70 -17.08
N ALA A 69 -9.57 -13.52 -17.56
CA ALA A 69 -9.62 -14.14 -18.89
C ALA A 69 -10.13 -15.59 -18.88
N THR A 70 -10.18 -16.23 -17.70
CA THR A 70 -10.40 -17.68 -17.57
C THR A 70 -11.63 -18.06 -16.74
N ARG A 71 -12.19 -17.14 -15.96
CA ARG A 71 -13.31 -17.42 -15.05
C ARG A 71 -14.68 -17.08 -15.64
N GLU A 72 -15.69 -17.68 -15.02
CA GLU A 72 -17.10 -17.40 -15.28
C GLU A 72 -17.44 -15.91 -15.02
N PRO A 73 -18.38 -15.30 -15.78
CA PRO A 73 -18.67 -13.87 -15.72
C PRO A 73 -18.98 -13.33 -14.30
N HIS A 74 -19.64 -14.13 -13.46
CA HIS A 74 -19.97 -13.77 -12.08
C HIS A 74 -18.72 -13.63 -11.19
N GLU A 75 -17.73 -14.51 -11.37
CA GLU A 75 -16.49 -14.48 -10.59
C GLU A 75 -15.57 -13.33 -11.03
N VAL A 76 -15.55 -13.03 -12.33
CA VAL A 76 -14.85 -11.87 -12.89
C VAL A 76 -15.37 -10.57 -12.27
N GLY A 77 -16.69 -10.43 -12.11
CA GLY A 77 -17.30 -9.28 -11.45
C GLY A 77 -16.86 -9.11 -9.99
N THR A 78 -16.76 -10.22 -9.26
CA THR A 78 -16.32 -10.21 -7.84
C THR A 78 -14.86 -9.80 -7.70
N GLN A 79 -13.99 -10.23 -8.62
CA GLN A 79 -12.58 -9.84 -8.62
C GLN A 79 -12.38 -8.39 -9.05
N ALA A 80 -13.12 -7.92 -10.06
CA ALA A 80 -13.10 -6.52 -10.45
C ALA A 80 -13.53 -5.60 -9.29
N ALA A 81 -14.59 -6.00 -8.56
CA ALA A 81 -15.03 -5.27 -7.37
C ALA A 81 -13.96 -5.27 -6.27
N THR A 82 -13.30 -6.41 -6.01
CA THR A 82 -12.23 -6.52 -5.01
C THR A 82 -11.06 -5.60 -5.33
N LEU A 83 -10.63 -5.57 -6.60
CA LEU A 83 -9.57 -4.67 -7.08
C LEU A 83 -9.98 -3.21 -6.93
N ALA A 84 -11.21 -2.86 -7.33
CA ALA A 84 -11.73 -1.50 -7.20
C ALA A 84 -11.80 -1.03 -5.74
N ILE A 85 -12.23 -1.90 -4.83
CA ILE A 85 -12.24 -1.64 -3.38
C ILE A 85 -10.82 -1.44 -2.87
N GLY A 86 -9.85 -2.25 -3.30
CA GLY A 86 -8.45 -2.07 -2.95
C GLY A 86 -7.90 -0.70 -3.35
N TRP A 87 -8.15 -0.25 -4.58
CA TRP A 87 -7.74 1.09 -5.03
C TRP A 87 -8.46 2.21 -4.29
N ALA A 88 -9.78 2.09 -4.09
CA ALA A 88 -10.55 3.06 -3.33
C ALA A 88 -10.05 3.20 -1.89
N LEU A 89 -9.72 2.08 -1.24
CA LEU A 89 -9.20 2.07 0.12
C LEU A 89 -7.79 2.67 0.21
N THR A 90 -6.93 2.43 -0.79
CA THR A 90 -5.61 3.08 -0.89
C THR A 90 -5.75 4.60 -0.99
N PHE A 91 -6.67 5.07 -1.83
CA PHE A 91 -6.95 6.51 -1.98
C PHE A 91 -7.51 7.11 -0.70
N ALA A 92 -8.51 6.47 -0.08
CA ALA A 92 -9.10 6.92 1.18
C ALA A 92 -8.07 7.00 2.31
N ALA A 93 -7.19 6.00 2.43
CA ALA A 93 -6.10 5.99 3.41
C ALA A 93 -5.09 7.13 3.17
N SER A 94 -4.79 7.44 1.91
CA SER A 94 -3.92 8.56 1.54
C SER A 94 -4.56 9.92 1.85
N CYS A 95 -5.86 10.09 1.62
CA CYS A 95 -6.57 11.30 2.04
C CYS A 95 -6.60 11.44 3.57
N MET A 96 -6.80 10.33 4.29
CA MET A 96 -6.79 10.33 5.74
C MET A 96 -5.42 10.68 6.33
N SER A 97 -4.31 10.20 5.73
CA SER A 97 -2.97 10.55 6.20
C SER A 97 -2.69 12.05 6.03
N LEU A 98 -3.08 12.64 4.89
CA LEU A 98 -2.99 14.09 4.67
C LEU A 98 -3.89 14.88 5.63
N MET A 99 -5.10 14.41 5.87
CA MET A 99 -6.03 15.04 6.81
C MET A 99 -5.46 15.04 8.24
N LEU A 100 -4.85 13.93 8.68
CA LEU A 100 -4.19 13.86 9.99
C LEU A 100 -2.99 14.80 10.07
N LEU A 101 -2.18 14.88 9.01
CA LEU A 101 -1.07 15.82 8.94
C LEU A 101 -1.55 17.27 9.10
N MET A 102 -2.63 17.65 8.42
CA MET A 102 -3.11 19.03 8.43
C MET A 102 -3.88 19.40 9.72
N LEU A 103 -4.73 18.50 10.21
CA LEU A 103 -5.64 18.82 11.32
C LEU A 103 -5.05 18.52 12.70
N ARG A 104 -4.17 17.52 12.82
CA ARG A 104 -3.70 17.04 14.13
C ARG A 104 -2.19 17.16 14.33
N TYR A 105 -1.42 17.02 13.26
CA TYR A 105 0.05 17.05 13.29
C TYR A 105 0.62 18.25 12.52
N GLY A 106 -0.18 19.32 12.39
CA GLY A 106 0.17 20.49 11.59
C GLY A 106 1.39 21.25 12.14
N PRO A 107 1.94 22.19 11.36
CA PRO A 107 3.18 22.91 11.67
C PRO A 107 3.12 23.79 12.94
N ASN A 108 1.92 24.01 13.49
CA ASN A 108 1.71 24.77 14.72
C ASN A 108 1.88 23.93 16.00
N HIS A 109 2.10 22.61 15.90
CA HIS A 109 2.34 21.73 17.05
C HIS A 109 3.85 21.46 17.24
N HIS A 110 4.24 20.82 18.36
CA HIS A 110 5.63 20.48 18.63
C HIS A 110 6.29 19.76 17.44
N ARG A 111 7.55 20.10 17.12
CA ARG A 111 8.29 19.56 15.96
C ARG A 111 8.22 18.04 15.84
N GLU A 112 8.24 17.36 16.97
CA GLU A 112 8.20 15.89 17.06
C GLU A 112 6.86 15.31 16.57
N LEU A 113 5.74 15.95 16.91
CA LEU A 113 4.40 15.59 16.42
C LEU A 113 4.27 15.80 14.91
N SER A 114 4.82 16.89 14.39
CA SER A 114 4.79 17.17 12.96
C SER A 114 5.62 16.14 12.18
N SER A 115 6.74 15.68 12.76
CA SER A 115 7.56 14.61 12.19
C SER A 115 6.80 13.27 12.13
N LEU A 116 5.96 12.98 13.13
CA LEU A 116 5.09 11.79 13.14
C LEU A 116 4.04 11.87 12.02
N GLY A 117 3.39 13.03 11.86
CA GLY A 117 2.44 13.26 10.77
C GLY A 117 3.06 13.04 9.39
N ALA A 118 4.27 13.57 9.18
CA ALA A 118 5.02 13.34 7.93
C ALA A 118 5.36 11.85 7.73
N GLY A 119 5.68 11.13 8.82
CA GLY A 119 5.89 9.68 8.81
C GLY A 119 4.67 8.88 8.33
N ILE A 120 3.47 9.25 8.79
CA ILE A 120 2.20 8.62 8.35
C ILE A 120 2.00 8.80 6.85
N VAL A 121 2.22 10.02 6.33
CA VAL A 121 2.09 10.30 4.89
C VAL A 121 3.10 9.47 4.09
N LEU A 122 4.37 9.50 4.48
CA LEU A 122 5.43 8.70 3.86
C LEU A 122 5.08 7.21 3.83
N GLN A 123 4.63 6.65 4.96
CA GLN A 123 4.17 5.27 5.04
C GLN A 123 3.08 4.97 4.01
N THR A 124 2.04 5.80 3.94
CA THR A 124 0.95 5.59 2.97
C THR A 124 1.44 5.68 1.52
N CYS A 125 2.37 6.59 1.20
CA CYS A 125 2.97 6.69 -0.13
C CYS A 125 3.78 5.43 -0.51
N PHE A 126 4.61 4.93 0.42
CA PHE A 126 5.42 3.73 0.18
C PHE A 126 4.55 2.48 -0.01
N ILE A 127 3.50 2.31 0.80
CA ILE A 127 2.58 1.17 0.67
C ILE A 127 1.73 1.31 -0.61
N ALA A 128 1.26 2.52 -0.95
CA ALA A 128 0.54 2.74 -2.21
C ALA A 128 1.42 2.44 -3.42
N PHE A 129 2.70 2.82 -3.38
CA PHE A 129 3.66 2.49 -4.43
C PHE A 129 3.90 0.97 -4.52
N ALA A 130 3.97 0.26 -3.39
CA ALA A 130 4.02 -1.20 -3.37
C ALA A 130 2.77 -1.81 -4.06
N SER A 131 1.57 -1.29 -3.79
CA SER A 131 0.33 -1.73 -4.46
C SER A 131 0.40 -1.57 -5.98
N VAL A 132 0.93 -0.43 -6.46
CA VAL A 132 1.13 -0.18 -7.89
C VAL A 132 2.12 -1.18 -8.50
N LEU A 133 3.24 -1.43 -7.83
CA LEU A 133 4.24 -2.40 -8.31
C LEU A 133 3.69 -3.82 -8.38
N THR A 134 2.89 -4.22 -7.39
CA THR A 134 2.22 -5.52 -7.36
C THR A 134 1.25 -5.65 -8.52
N TRP A 135 0.37 -4.67 -8.73
CA TRP A 135 -0.60 -4.71 -9.82
C TRP A 135 0.05 -4.64 -11.22
N ALA A 136 1.10 -3.83 -11.36
CA ALA A 136 1.88 -3.74 -12.60
C ALA A 136 2.59 -5.04 -12.95
N ARG A 137 2.89 -5.89 -11.97
CA ARG A 137 3.39 -7.24 -12.18
C ARG A 137 2.30 -8.16 -12.71
N GLU A 138 1.15 -8.21 -12.02
CA GLU A 138 0.02 -9.05 -12.43
C GLU A 138 -0.42 -8.75 -13.86
N THR A 139 -0.47 -7.47 -14.24
CA THR A 139 -0.83 -7.06 -15.60
C THR A 139 0.18 -7.54 -16.66
N ALA A 140 1.48 -7.55 -16.33
CA ALA A 140 2.53 -8.02 -17.23
C ALA A 140 2.56 -9.55 -17.36
N ASP A 141 2.26 -10.26 -16.28
CA ASP A 141 2.15 -11.72 -16.29
C ASP A 141 0.90 -12.16 -17.08
N GLY A 142 -0.21 -11.41 -16.98
CA GLY A 142 -1.44 -11.65 -17.74
C GLY A 142 -1.30 -11.49 -19.26
N SER A 143 -0.61 -10.44 -19.73
CA SER A 143 -0.45 -10.19 -21.17
C SER A 143 0.39 -11.25 -21.90
N THR A 144 1.28 -11.95 -21.18
CA THR A 144 2.06 -13.06 -21.74
C THR A 144 1.17 -14.25 -22.07
N PHE A 145 0.09 -14.47 -21.31
CA PHE A 145 -0.81 -15.61 -21.48
C PHE A 145 -1.66 -15.51 -22.76
N ASP A 146 -2.02 -14.29 -23.18
CA ASP A 146 -2.79 -14.06 -24.41
C ASP A 146 -1.99 -14.31 -25.69
N SER A 147 -0.66 -14.36 -25.60
CA SER A 147 0.23 -14.59 -26.75
C SER A 147 0.47 -16.08 -27.09
N VAL A 148 0.00 -17.00 -26.25
CA VAL A 148 0.12 -18.44 -26.49
C VAL A 148 -1.10 -18.91 -27.29
N PRO A 149 -0.93 -19.45 -28.52
CA PRO A 149 -2.05 -19.90 -29.35
C PRO A 149 -2.81 -21.01 -28.63
N ARG A 150 -4.13 -20.83 -28.45
CA ARG A 150 -5.04 -21.86 -27.93
C ARG A 150 -5.21 -22.92 -29.02
N LEU A 151 -4.64 -24.11 -28.80
CA LEU A 151 -4.81 -25.31 -29.63
C LEU A 151 -6.19 -25.93 -29.41
#